data_AF-A0A1I2K429-F1
#
_entry.id   AF-A0A1I2K429-F1
#
_cell.length_a   1.000
_cell.length_b   1.000
_cell.length_c   1.000
_cell.angle_alpha   90.00
_cell.angle_beta   90.00
_cell.angle_gamma   90.00
#
_symmetry.space_group_name_H-M   'P 1'
#
loop_
_entity.id
_entity.type
_entity.pdbx_description
1 polymer ?
#
loop_
_entity_poly.entity_id
_entity_poly.type
_entity_poly.pdbx_seq_one_letter_code
_entity_poly.pdbx_strand_id
1 'polypeptide(L)'
;MSGTPGSDPDAKYPSWVVNPWDGVYMDVLDYQWGVAVEFWKEIDALARKNDVRVAIEMHPHNLVFSPVTLKRLVDETGATNVGAEMDPSHLMWQGMDVVAWIKWLGPLVFHAAAKDATLCPGADIRGVLDTSFTRVPADAPGKVPTGYGFWCNAWPENPAWKFVAVGVGHDVPYWTEFLRVLAEIDPDMAVNIEHEDAAYSQTEGLALAAKNLQSAATAL
;
A
#
# COMPACT_ATOMS: atom_id res chain seq x y z
N MET A 1 4.63 4.11 -4.66
CA MET A 1 3.46 4.98 -4.94
C MET A 1 3.32 5.29 -6.44
N SER A 2 2.13 5.14 -7.02
CA SER A 2 1.88 5.44 -8.44
C SER A 2 1.53 6.90 -8.74
N GLY A 3 1.16 7.66 -7.71
CA GLY A 3 0.51 8.96 -7.84
C GLY A 3 -1.00 8.85 -8.09
N THR A 4 -1.69 10.00 -7.97
CA THR A 4 -3.13 10.17 -8.24
C THR A 4 -3.33 11.49 -8.98
N PRO A 5 -3.53 11.45 -10.31
CA PRO A 5 -3.89 12.65 -11.05
C PRO A 5 -5.22 13.24 -10.53
N GLY A 6 -5.48 14.51 -10.84
CA GLY A 6 -6.76 15.14 -10.52
C GLY A 6 -7.92 14.58 -11.34
N SER A 7 -9.09 15.19 -11.25
CA SER A 7 -10.27 14.80 -12.04
C SER A 7 -10.14 15.11 -13.54
N ASP A 8 -9.32 16.11 -13.87
CA ASP A 8 -9.21 16.75 -15.19
C ASP A 8 -7.93 17.63 -15.23
N PRO A 9 -7.58 18.26 -16.38
CA PRO A 9 -6.39 19.11 -16.51
C PRO A 9 -6.33 20.33 -15.58
N ASP A 10 -7.47 20.85 -15.13
CA ASP A 10 -7.56 22.06 -14.30
C ASP A 10 -7.68 21.73 -12.80
N ALA A 11 -7.71 20.45 -12.45
CA ALA A 11 -7.89 19.97 -11.09
C ALA A 11 -6.74 20.42 -10.18
N LYS A 12 -7.09 21.15 -9.11
CA LYS A 12 -6.14 21.63 -8.10
C LYS A 12 -5.64 20.54 -7.15
N TYR A 13 -6.47 19.53 -6.89
CA TYR A 13 -6.22 18.49 -5.90
C TYR A 13 -6.35 17.10 -6.54
N PRO A 14 -5.66 16.07 -6.01
CA PRO A 14 -5.83 14.70 -6.47
C PRO A 14 -7.27 14.23 -6.25
N SER A 15 -7.77 13.37 -7.15
CA SER A 15 -9.12 12.80 -7.07
C SER A 15 -9.04 11.28 -6.94
N TRP A 16 -9.02 10.74 -5.73
CA TRP A 16 -8.96 9.29 -5.57
C TRP A 16 -10.35 8.65 -5.72
N VAL A 17 -10.56 7.93 -6.84
CA VAL A 17 -11.81 7.24 -7.14
C VAL A 17 -11.78 5.83 -6.54
N VAL A 18 -12.55 5.61 -5.49
CA VAL A 18 -12.63 4.32 -4.77
C VAL A 18 -13.75 3.43 -5.33
N ASN A 19 -14.90 4.00 -5.66
CA ASN A 19 -16.07 3.27 -6.15
C ASN A 19 -16.72 4.03 -7.33
N PRO A 20 -16.44 3.65 -8.59
CA PRO A 20 -16.97 4.32 -9.77
C PRO A 20 -18.38 3.84 -10.10
N TRP A 21 -19.35 4.15 -9.22
CA TRP A 21 -20.73 3.68 -9.35
C TRP A 21 -21.47 4.27 -10.57
N ASP A 22 -21.07 5.46 -11.02
CA ASP A 22 -21.66 6.16 -12.16
C ASP A 22 -20.61 6.67 -13.15
N GLY A 23 -21.09 7.22 -14.27
CA GLY A 23 -20.26 7.65 -15.40
C GLY A 23 -19.31 8.81 -15.10
N VAL A 24 -19.61 9.67 -14.11
CA VAL A 24 -18.73 10.80 -13.78
C VAL A 24 -17.38 10.29 -13.27
N TYR A 25 -17.42 9.24 -12.46
CA TYR A 25 -16.20 8.62 -11.95
C TYR A 25 -15.44 7.86 -13.04
N MET A 26 -16.13 7.36 -14.06
CA MET A 26 -15.49 6.74 -15.22
C MET A 26 -14.78 7.78 -16.09
N ASP A 27 -15.40 8.94 -16.35
CA ASP A 27 -14.77 10.04 -17.08
C ASP A 27 -13.49 10.52 -16.36
N VAL A 28 -13.54 10.61 -15.01
CA VAL A 28 -12.35 10.91 -14.20
C VAL A 28 -11.27 9.84 -14.35
N LEU A 29 -11.64 8.56 -14.24
CA LEU A 29 -10.68 7.46 -14.39
C LEU A 29 -10.06 7.44 -15.78
N ASP A 30 -10.83 7.68 -16.85
CA ASP A 30 -10.32 7.70 -18.22
C ASP A 30 -9.24 8.78 -18.39
N TYR A 31 -9.48 9.98 -17.84
CA TYR A 31 -8.45 11.02 -17.80
C TYR A 31 -7.22 10.59 -16.99
N GLN A 32 -7.42 10.07 -15.76
CA GLN A 32 -6.33 9.67 -14.87
C GLN A 32 -5.46 8.57 -15.47
N TRP A 33 -6.06 7.55 -16.07
CA TRP A 33 -5.35 6.47 -16.74
C TRP A 33 -4.60 6.97 -17.97
N GLY A 34 -5.18 7.88 -18.76
CA GLY A 34 -4.47 8.53 -19.87
C GLY A 34 -3.19 9.23 -19.42
N VAL A 35 -3.25 10.00 -18.32
CA VAL A 35 -2.07 10.67 -17.75
C VAL A 35 -1.06 9.65 -17.20
N ALA A 36 -1.54 8.67 -16.43
CA ALA A 36 -0.67 7.71 -15.76
C ALA A 36 0.05 6.77 -16.73
N VAL A 37 -0.63 6.26 -17.75
CA VAL A 37 -0.04 5.32 -18.73
C VAL A 37 1.10 5.97 -19.50
N GLU A 38 0.93 7.22 -19.95
CA GLU A 38 2.00 7.93 -20.66
C GLU A 38 3.22 8.16 -19.76
N PHE A 39 3.01 8.62 -18.53
CA PHE A 39 4.09 8.78 -17.55
C PHE A 39 4.80 7.45 -17.27
N TRP A 40 4.06 6.38 -16.98
CA TRP A 40 4.64 5.11 -16.57
C TRP A 40 5.36 4.37 -17.71
N LYS A 41 4.98 4.59 -18.97
CA LYS A 41 5.78 4.13 -20.13
C LYS A 41 7.17 4.77 -20.15
N GLU A 42 7.27 6.07 -19.86
CA GLU A 42 8.56 6.77 -19.78
C GLU A 42 9.40 6.26 -18.60
N ILE A 43 8.77 6.07 -17.44
CA ILE A 43 9.45 5.54 -16.25
C ILE A 43 9.94 4.11 -16.46
N ASP A 44 9.14 3.24 -17.06
CA ASP A 44 9.53 1.87 -17.39
C ASP A 44 10.69 1.84 -18.41
N ALA A 45 10.66 2.69 -19.44
CA ALA A 45 11.78 2.84 -20.37
C ALA A 45 13.06 3.33 -19.69
N LEU A 46 12.94 4.28 -18.76
CA LEU A 46 14.06 4.77 -17.97
C LEU A 46 14.61 3.69 -17.03
N ALA A 47 13.74 2.92 -16.39
CA ALA A 47 14.10 1.81 -15.52
C ALA A 47 14.88 0.74 -16.30
N ARG A 48 14.37 0.31 -17.47
CA ARG A 48 15.08 -0.59 -18.39
C ARG A 48 16.47 -0.07 -18.77
N LYS A 49 16.56 1.20 -19.17
CA LYS A 49 17.82 1.81 -19.62
C LYS A 49 18.91 1.77 -18.53
N ASN A 50 18.51 1.79 -17.26
CA ASN A 50 19.42 1.81 -16.13
C ASN A 50 19.51 0.46 -15.39
N ASP A 51 18.91 -0.60 -15.94
CA ASP A 51 18.86 -1.93 -15.31
C ASP A 51 18.28 -1.91 -13.88
N VAL A 52 17.20 -1.14 -13.71
CA VAL A 52 16.47 -1.01 -12.44
C VAL A 52 15.07 -1.58 -12.59
N ARG A 53 14.55 -2.17 -11.51
CA ARG A 53 13.13 -2.48 -11.35
C ARG A 53 12.48 -1.45 -10.43
N VAL A 54 11.30 -0.98 -10.79
CA VAL A 54 10.47 -0.07 -9.99
C VAL A 54 9.33 -0.86 -9.39
N ALA A 55 9.29 -0.92 -8.06
CA ALA A 55 8.23 -1.58 -7.32
C ALA A 55 7.22 -0.52 -6.86
N ILE A 56 5.98 -0.62 -7.35
CA ILE A 56 4.87 0.24 -6.94
C ILE A 56 4.21 -0.39 -5.73
N GLU A 57 4.32 0.29 -4.59
CA GLU A 57 3.47 0.03 -3.44
C GLU A 57 2.01 0.39 -3.76
N MET A 58 1.13 -0.61 -3.66
CA MET A 58 -0.31 -0.47 -3.89
C MET A 58 -0.96 0.16 -2.67
N HIS A 59 -0.98 1.49 -2.64
CA HIS A 59 -1.42 2.24 -1.48
C HIS A 59 -2.69 3.07 -1.76
N PRO A 60 -3.65 3.11 -0.82
CA PRO A 60 -4.79 4.04 -0.84
C PRO A 60 -4.39 5.47 -1.21
N HIS A 61 -5.29 6.27 -1.77
CA HIS A 61 -4.95 7.60 -2.31
C HIS A 61 -4.01 7.60 -3.53
N ASN A 62 -3.72 6.42 -4.12
CA ASN A 62 -3.04 6.28 -5.42
C ASN A 62 -4.02 5.75 -6.49
N LEU A 63 -3.74 5.98 -7.77
CA LEU A 63 -4.48 5.36 -8.88
C LEU A 63 -4.28 3.84 -8.89
N VAL A 64 -3.06 3.38 -8.60
CA VAL A 64 -2.72 1.98 -8.38
C VAL A 64 -2.68 1.71 -6.89
N PHE A 65 -3.78 1.18 -6.37
CA PHE A 65 -3.98 0.92 -4.94
C PHE A 65 -4.41 -0.52 -4.65
N SER A 66 -4.44 -1.38 -5.68
CA SER A 66 -4.87 -2.78 -5.57
C SER A 66 -4.18 -3.65 -6.63
N PRO A 67 -4.15 -4.98 -6.45
CA PRO A 67 -3.59 -5.91 -7.44
C PRO A 67 -4.19 -5.73 -8.84
N VAL A 68 -5.51 -5.50 -8.93
CA VAL A 68 -6.22 -5.33 -10.20
C VAL A 68 -5.78 -4.05 -10.91
N THR A 69 -5.66 -2.94 -10.17
CA THR A 69 -5.19 -1.67 -10.76
C THR A 69 -3.71 -1.74 -11.14
N LEU A 70 -2.88 -2.47 -10.39
CA LEU A 70 -1.48 -2.69 -10.78
C LEU A 70 -1.38 -3.45 -12.09
N LYS A 71 -2.14 -4.55 -12.22
CA LYS A 71 -2.13 -5.34 -13.45
C LYS A 71 -2.63 -4.53 -14.64
N ARG A 72 -3.68 -3.72 -14.46
CA ARG A 72 -4.13 -2.78 -15.48
C ARG A 72 -3.02 -1.84 -15.94
N LEU A 73 -2.26 -1.26 -15.00
CA LEU A 73 -1.13 -0.40 -15.34
C LEU A 73 -0.09 -1.14 -16.18
N VAL A 74 0.32 -2.33 -15.74
CA VAL A 74 1.32 -3.15 -16.45
C VAL A 74 0.82 -3.52 -17.85
N ASP A 75 -0.44 -3.94 -17.97
CA ASP A 75 -1.04 -4.35 -19.24
C ASP A 75 -1.17 -3.17 -20.23
N GLU A 76 -1.63 -2.00 -19.78
CA GLU A 76 -1.82 -0.82 -20.65
C GLU A 76 -0.49 -0.15 -21.04
N THR A 77 0.54 -0.23 -20.18
CA THR A 77 1.87 0.30 -20.48
C THR A 77 2.73 -0.69 -21.26
N GLY A 78 2.45 -1.98 -21.17
CA GLY A 78 3.35 -3.04 -21.61
C GLY A 78 4.66 -3.09 -20.80
N ALA A 79 4.62 -2.64 -19.54
CA ALA A 79 5.81 -2.51 -18.71
C ALA A 79 6.46 -3.85 -18.39
N THR A 80 7.79 -3.84 -18.36
CA THR A 80 8.60 -5.03 -18.03
C THR A 80 9.42 -4.83 -16.76
N ASN A 81 9.66 -3.57 -16.38
CA ASN A 81 10.50 -3.17 -15.25
C ASN A 81 9.70 -2.45 -14.17
N VAL A 82 8.37 -2.40 -14.29
CA VAL A 82 7.46 -1.90 -13.26
C VAL A 82 6.65 -3.07 -12.71
N GLY A 83 6.62 -3.21 -11.39
CA GLY A 83 5.94 -4.29 -10.69
C GLY A 83 5.42 -3.83 -9.33
N ALA A 84 5.14 -4.78 -8.46
CA ALA A 84 4.60 -4.55 -7.12
C ALA A 84 5.71 -4.46 -6.07
N GLU A 85 5.55 -3.52 -5.15
CA GLU A 85 6.02 -3.68 -3.78
C GLU A 85 4.89 -4.29 -2.95
N MET A 86 5.19 -5.38 -2.26
CA MET A 86 4.25 -6.14 -1.47
C MET A 86 4.18 -5.63 -0.04
N ASP A 87 3.47 -4.52 0.16
CA ASP A 87 2.95 -4.14 1.49
C ASP A 87 1.53 -4.69 1.65
N PRO A 88 1.29 -5.64 2.57
CA PRO A 88 -0.02 -6.25 2.72
C PRO A 88 -0.99 -5.41 3.57
N SER A 89 -0.49 -4.50 4.40
CA SER A 89 -1.29 -3.79 5.41
C SER A 89 -2.45 -3.01 4.80
N HIS A 90 -2.24 -2.48 3.60
CA HIS A 90 -3.20 -1.64 2.88
C HIS A 90 -4.35 -2.43 2.27
N LEU A 91 -4.11 -3.71 2.01
CA LEU A 91 -5.09 -4.63 1.46
C LEU A 91 -5.76 -5.46 2.57
N MET A 92 -5.08 -5.65 3.71
CA MET A 92 -5.62 -6.29 4.92
C MET A 92 -6.87 -5.58 5.43
N TRP A 93 -6.82 -4.25 5.64
CA TRP A 93 -8.00 -3.53 6.15
C TRP A 93 -9.14 -3.45 5.14
N GLN A 94 -8.87 -3.64 3.84
CA GLN A 94 -9.88 -3.79 2.78
C GLN A 94 -10.55 -5.19 2.79
N GLY A 95 -10.08 -6.11 3.64
CA GLY A 95 -10.60 -7.48 3.74
C GLY A 95 -10.10 -8.41 2.62
N MET A 96 -8.98 -8.07 1.97
CA MET A 96 -8.41 -8.89 0.90
C MET A 96 -7.57 -10.04 1.45
N ASP A 97 -7.58 -11.17 0.74
CA ASP A 97 -6.71 -12.33 1.05
C ASP A 97 -5.30 -12.11 0.49
N VAL A 98 -4.36 -11.81 1.38
CA VAL A 98 -2.93 -11.57 1.10
C VAL A 98 -2.26 -12.66 0.30
N VAL A 99 -2.50 -13.90 0.68
CA VAL A 99 -1.89 -15.05 0.04
C VAL A 99 -2.43 -15.22 -1.38
N ALA A 100 -3.73 -15.00 -1.56
CA ALA A 100 -4.36 -15.10 -2.88
C ALA A 100 -3.80 -14.07 -3.86
N TRP A 101 -3.63 -12.80 -3.46
CA TRP A 101 -3.15 -11.79 -4.40
C TRP A 101 -1.64 -11.82 -4.64
N ILE A 102 -0.81 -12.27 -3.68
CA ILE A 102 0.61 -12.56 -3.95
C ILE A 102 0.72 -13.60 -5.07
N LYS A 103 0.00 -14.72 -4.93
CA LYS A 103 -0.03 -15.79 -5.94
C LYS A 103 -0.58 -15.30 -7.29
N TRP A 104 -1.57 -14.42 -7.28
CA TRP A 104 -2.19 -13.89 -8.50
C TRP A 104 -1.29 -12.90 -9.25
N LEU A 105 -0.54 -12.06 -8.53
CA LEU A 105 0.45 -11.15 -9.12
C LEU A 105 1.70 -11.91 -9.59
N GLY A 106 2.12 -12.93 -8.84
CA GLY A 106 3.21 -13.83 -9.21
C GLY A 106 4.49 -13.07 -9.56
N PRO A 107 5.08 -13.25 -10.76
CA PRO A 107 6.33 -12.58 -11.15
C PRO A 107 6.30 -11.05 -11.15
N LEU A 108 5.13 -10.42 -11.04
CA LEU A 108 5.02 -8.97 -10.88
C LEU A 108 5.45 -8.50 -9.49
N VAL A 109 5.58 -9.38 -8.49
CA VAL A 109 6.08 -9.01 -7.16
C VAL A 109 7.60 -8.87 -7.21
N PHE A 110 8.10 -7.63 -7.05
CA PHE A 110 9.53 -7.32 -7.14
C PHE A 110 10.18 -7.08 -5.78
N HIS A 111 9.40 -6.62 -4.82
CA HIS A 111 9.85 -6.30 -3.48
C HIS A 111 8.73 -6.55 -2.47
N ALA A 112 9.05 -6.66 -1.18
CA ALA A 112 8.07 -6.87 -0.13
C ALA A 112 8.40 -6.07 1.14
N ALA A 113 7.36 -5.55 1.77
CA ALA A 113 7.39 -4.88 3.05
C ALA A 113 6.42 -5.57 4.01
N ALA A 114 6.93 -6.07 5.14
CA ALA A 114 6.12 -6.55 6.25
C ALA A 114 5.62 -5.36 7.06
N LYS A 115 4.35 -5.03 6.84
CA LYS A 115 3.57 -4.07 7.60
C LYS A 115 2.24 -4.71 7.96
N ASP A 116 1.79 -4.53 9.19
CA ASP A 116 0.60 -5.20 9.72
C ASP A 116 -0.52 -4.19 9.98
N ALA A 117 -1.76 -4.66 9.86
CA ALA A 117 -2.95 -3.87 10.11
C ALA A 117 -4.02 -4.73 10.76
N THR A 118 -4.89 -4.09 11.54
CA THR A 118 -6.02 -4.77 12.18
C THR A 118 -7.28 -3.93 12.11
N LEU A 119 -8.43 -4.61 12.03
CA LEU A 119 -9.73 -3.97 12.22
C LEU A 119 -9.93 -3.68 13.70
N CYS A 120 -10.50 -2.52 13.99
CA CYS A 120 -10.78 -2.07 15.36
C CYS A 120 -12.27 -2.26 15.71
N PRO A 121 -12.60 -2.37 17.00
CA PRO A 121 -13.99 -2.30 17.44
C PRO A 121 -14.72 -1.07 16.89
N GLY A 122 -15.92 -1.23 16.33
CA GLY A 122 -16.68 -0.16 15.70
C GLY A 122 -16.54 -0.06 14.18
N ALA A 123 -15.70 -0.89 13.55
CA ALA A 123 -15.67 -1.07 12.10
C ALA A 123 -17.03 -1.54 11.53
N ASP A 124 -17.78 -2.29 12.33
CA ASP A 124 -19.16 -2.74 12.08
C ASP A 124 -20.18 -1.59 11.97
N ILE A 125 -19.84 -0.40 12.50
CA ILE A 125 -20.68 0.79 12.44
C ILE A 125 -20.15 1.81 11.44
N ARG A 126 -18.84 2.11 11.48
CA ARG A 126 -18.22 3.17 10.64
C ARG A 126 -17.89 2.71 9.24
N GLY A 127 -17.68 1.40 9.04
CA GLY A 127 -17.04 0.88 7.84
C GLY A 127 -15.57 1.28 7.75
N VAL A 128 -14.83 0.65 6.83
CA VAL A 128 -13.38 0.83 6.71
C VAL A 128 -12.97 2.11 5.97
N LEU A 129 -13.92 2.76 5.27
CA LEU A 129 -13.74 4.03 4.56
C LEU A 129 -14.14 5.24 5.44
N ASP A 130 -13.82 5.18 6.73
CA ASP A 130 -14.14 6.21 7.71
C ASP A 130 -13.36 7.53 7.44
N THR A 131 -14.07 8.65 7.39
CA THR A 131 -13.50 9.98 7.13
C THR A 131 -13.31 10.81 8.40
N SER A 132 -13.47 10.24 9.59
CA SER A 132 -13.45 10.94 10.88
C SER A 132 -12.07 11.45 11.35
N PHE A 133 -11.09 11.50 10.45
CA PHE A 133 -9.75 12.03 10.73
C PHE A 133 -9.80 13.53 11.03
N THR A 134 -8.89 13.99 11.88
CA THR A 134 -8.79 15.42 12.26
C THR A 134 -7.42 16.00 11.91
N ARG A 135 -7.31 17.32 11.84
CA ARG A 135 -6.01 17.95 11.53
C ARG A 135 -5.06 17.82 12.72
N VAL A 136 -3.81 17.47 12.46
CA VAL A 136 -2.73 17.67 13.43
C VAL A 136 -2.48 19.18 13.58
N PRO A 137 -2.36 19.72 14.81
CA PRO A 137 -2.04 21.13 15.02
C PRO A 137 -0.78 21.58 14.30
N ALA A 138 -0.77 22.82 13.81
CA ALA A 138 0.32 23.33 12.97
C ALA A 138 1.68 23.39 13.71
N ASP A 139 1.66 23.51 15.03
CA ASP A 139 2.80 23.58 15.95
C ASP A 139 3.09 22.25 16.67
N ALA A 140 2.35 21.17 16.34
CA ALA A 140 2.56 19.88 16.98
C ALA A 140 3.98 19.36 16.76
N PRO A 141 4.69 18.92 17.82
CA PRO A 141 6.01 18.32 17.68
C PRO A 141 5.91 17.01 16.91
N GLY A 142 6.85 16.75 16.00
CA GLY A 142 6.91 15.49 15.25
C GLY A 142 5.83 15.31 14.19
N LYS A 143 5.10 16.37 13.78
CA LYS A 143 4.16 16.26 12.65
C LYS A 143 4.88 15.81 11.37
N VAL A 144 4.32 14.82 10.69
CA VAL A 144 4.93 14.19 9.51
C VAL A 144 4.42 14.89 8.24
N PRO A 145 5.31 15.42 7.37
CA PRO A 145 4.90 16.03 6.12
C PRO A 145 4.47 14.97 5.10
N THR A 146 3.39 15.22 4.36
CA THR A 146 2.91 14.37 3.25
C THR A 146 3.04 15.04 1.89
N GLY A 147 3.38 16.34 1.87
CA GLY A 147 3.63 17.12 0.68
C GLY A 147 3.98 18.57 1.02
N TYR A 148 4.27 19.38 0.01
CA TYR A 148 4.59 20.79 0.22
C TYR A 148 3.39 21.53 0.83
N GLY A 149 3.50 21.88 2.12
CA GLY A 149 2.43 22.54 2.87
C GLY A 149 1.33 21.61 3.38
N PHE A 150 1.54 20.29 3.36
CA PHE A 150 0.59 19.29 3.85
C PHE A 150 1.25 18.31 4.83
N TRP A 151 0.47 17.82 5.81
CA TRP A 151 0.91 16.93 6.88
C TRP A 151 -0.08 15.80 7.10
N CYS A 152 0.36 14.71 7.72
CA CYS A 152 -0.52 13.63 8.18
C CYS A 152 -1.61 14.18 9.09
N ASN A 153 -2.82 13.64 8.96
CA ASN A 153 -3.92 13.91 9.87
C ASN A 153 -3.78 13.05 11.14
N ALA A 154 -4.43 13.49 12.22
CA ALA A 154 -4.58 12.70 13.42
C ALA A 154 -5.65 11.63 13.16
N TRP A 155 -5.33 10.41 13.58
CA TRP A 155 -6.27 9.29 13.59
C TRP A 155 -7.51 9.65 14.44
N PRO A 156 -8.71 9.16 14.07
CA PRO A 156 -9.86 9.19 14.96
C PRO A 156 -9.52 8.53 16.30
N GLU A 157 -10.10 8.99 17.41
CA GLU A 157 -9.91 8.35 18.72
C GLU A 157 -10.36 6.88 18.75
N ASN A 158 -11.36 6.55 17.92
CA ASN A 158 -11.87 5.20 17.73
C ASN A 158 -11.88 4.87 16.22
N PRO A 159 -10.74 4.52 15.62
CA PRO A 159 -10.65 4.31 14.17
C PRO A 159 -11.32 2.98 13.79
N ALA A 160 -11.70 2.80 12.52
CA ALA A 160 -12.25 1.52 12.04
C ALA A 160 -11.16 0.45 11.84
N TRP A 161 -9.93 0.88 11.59
CA TRP A 161 -8.76 0.03 11.44
C TRP A 161 -7.52 0.85 11.83
N LYS A 162 -6.39 0.19 12.06
CA LYS A 162 -5.11 0.86 12.28
C LYS A 162 -3.94 -0.03 11.86
N PHE A 163 -2.80 0.60 11.57
CA PHE A 163 -1.53 -0.11 11.51
C PHE A 163 -1.09 -0.55 12.90
N VAL A 164 -0.46 -1.71 12.95
CA VAL A 164 0.08 -2.30 14.18
C VAL A 164 1.43 -2.93 13.90
N ALA A 165 2.21 -3.19 14.96
CA ALA A 165 3.47 -3.92 14.80
C ALA A 165 3.23 -5.33 14.23
N VAL A 166 4.12 -5.78 13.34
CA VAL A 166 4.06 -7.13 12.73
C VAL A 166 3.95 -8.20 13.80
N GLY A 167 2.92 -9.03 13.72
CA GLY A 167 2.62 -10.08 14.69
C GLY A 167 1.53 -9.70 15.70
N VAL A 168 1.06 -8.46 15.69
CA VAL A 168 -0.05 -7.98 16.54
C VAL A 168 -1.39 -8.10 15.82
N GLY A 169 -1.44 -7.76 14.53
CA GLY A 169 -2.66 -7.85 13.73
C GLY A 169 -2.90 -9.28 13.26
N HIS A 170 -1.83 -9.92 12.78
CA HIS A 170 -1.84 -11.29 12.29
C HIS A 170 -0.73 -12.11 12.95
N ASP A 171 -0.99 -13.39 13.22
CA ASP A 171 -0.09 -14.24 14.00
C ASP A 171 1.10 -14.81 13.20
N VAL A 172 2.00 -15.49 13.89
CA VAL A 172 3.19 -16.10 13.26
C VAL A 172 2.83 -17.06 12.12
N PRO A 173 1.86 -17.99 12.25
CA PRO A 173 1.40 -18.82 11.13
C PRO A 173 1.00 -18.04 9.89
N TYR A 174 0.29 -16.92 10.04
CA TYR A 174 -0.07 -16.06 8.91
C TYR A 174 1.18 -15.50 8.22
N TRP A 175 2.12 -14.95 9.00
CA TRP A 175 3.37 -14.41 8.47
C TRP A 175 4.28 -15.50 7.89
N THR A 176 4.23 -16.73 8.39
CA THR A 176 4.91 -17.88 7.77
C THR A 176 4.36 -18.15 6.38
N GLU A 177 3.03 -18.18 6.20
CA GLU A 177 2.45 -18.36 4.87
C GLU A 177 2.79 -17.20 3.93
N PHE A 178 2.78 -15.95 4.42
CA PHE A 178 3.22 -14.77 3.65
C PHE A 178 4.65 -14.95 3.13
N LEU A 179 5.61 -15.28 4.01
CA LEU A 179 7.00 -15.52 3.62
C LEU A 179 7.12 -16.70 2.64
N ARG A 180 6.35 -17.77 2.86
CA ARG A 180 6.37 -18.97 2.02
C ARG A 180 5.99 -18.64 0.58
N VAL A 181 4.93 -17.88 0.37
CA VAL A 181 4.44 -17.57 -0.99
C VAL A 181 5.28 -16.52 -1.70
N LEU A 182 5.97 -15.65 -0.96
CA LEU A 182 7.00 -14.79 -1.55
C LEU A 182 8.21 -15.61 -2.02
N ALA A 183 8.65 -16.58 -1.22
CA ALA A 183 9.76 -17.47 -1.58
C ALA A 183 9.44 -18.38 -2.78
N GLU A 184 8.16 -18.69 -3.05
CA GLU A 184 7.73 -19.34 -4.29
C GLU A 184 7.95 -18.47 -5.54
N ILE A 185 7.94 -17.13 -5.39
CA ILE A 185 8.16 -16.18 -6.48
C ILE A 185 9.65 -15.90 -6.65
N ASP A 186 10.33 -15.57 -5.55
CA ASP A 186 11.77 -15.32 -5.50
C ASP A 186 12.31 -15.76 -4.12
N PRO A 187 13.07 -16.86 -4.03
CA PRO A 187 13.57 -17.38 -2.77
C PRO A 187 14.58 -16.45 -2.09
N ASP A 188 15.14 -15.49 -2.82
CA ASP A 188 16.10 -14.51 -2.32
C ASP A 188 15.42 -13.14 -2.04
N MET A 189 14.08 -13.06 -2.09
CA MET A 189 13.35 -11.80 -1.87
C MET A 189 13.60 -11.25 -0.47
N ALA A 190 14.16 -10.05 -0.40
CA ALA A 190 14.24 -9.29 0.83
C ALA A 190 12.83 -8.87 1.28
N VAL A 191 12.52 -9.11 2.56
CA VAL A 191 11.29 -8.64 3.21
C VAL A 191 11.68 -7.56 4.22
N ASN A 192 11.40 -6.32 3.89
CA ASN A 192 11.72 -5.17 4.73
C ASN A 192 10.67 -5.03 5.84
N ILE A 193 11.03 -4.50 7.00
CA ILE A 193 10.05 -4.14 8.03
C ILE A 193 9.68 -2.68 7.83
N GLU A 194 8.40 -2.43 7.53
CA GLU A 194 7.85 -1.09 7.59
C GLU A 194 7.02 -0.96 8.87
N HIS A 195 7.60 -0.31 9.88
CA HIS A 195 6.99 -0.21 11.18
C HIS A 195 6.10 1.04 11.30
N GLU A 196 4.82 0.82 11.57
CA GLU A 196 3.89 1.88 11.95
C GLU A 196 2.92 1.37 13.04
N ASP A 197 3.16 1.75 14.29
CA ASP A 197 2.23 1.52 15.40
C ASP A 197 2.42 2.59 16.48
N ALA A 198 1.38 3.39 16.72
CA ALA A 198 1.43 4.45 17.71
C ALA A 198 1.53 3.94 19.17
N ALA A 199 1.32 2.65 19.41
CA ALA A 199 1.44 2.05 20.74
C ALA A 199 2.89 1.74 21.15
N TYR A 200 3.85 1.78 20.22
CA TYR A 200 5.25 1.45 20.47
C TYR A 200 6.18 2.59 20.08
N SER A 201 7.35 2.67 20.69
CA SER A 201 8.44 3.44 20.10
C SER A 201 8.97 2.74 18.84
N GLN A 202 9.65 3.50 17.97
CA GLN A 202 10.24 2.99 16.73
C GLN A 202 11.10 1.74 16.96
N THR A 203 11.95 1.75 17.99
CA THR A 203 12.87 0.66 18.28
C THR A 203 12.19 -0.55 18.90
N GLU A 204 11.19 -0.34 19.77
CA GLU A 204 10.44 -1.44 20.40
C GLU A 204 9.57 -2.16 19.37
N GLY A 205 8.86 -1.40 18.53
CA GLY A 205 8.04 -1.94 17.47
C GLY A 205 8.85 -2.67 16.40
N LEU A 206 10.01 -2.11 16.02
CA LEU A 206 10.94 -2.79 15.10
C LEU A 206 11.48 -4.11 15.70
N ALA A 207 11.87 -4.11 16.98
CA ALA A 207 12.34 -5.32 17.65
C ALA A 207 11.25 -6.40 17.74
N LEU A 208 10.00 -6.01 18.02
CA LEU A 208 8.85 -6.91 18.04
C LEU A 208 8.59 -7.51 16.64
N ALA A 209 8.53 -6.66 15.62
CA ALA A 209 8.33 -7.08 14.24
C ALA A 209 9.42 -8.06 13.77
N ALA A 210 10.69 -7.74 14.04
CA ALA A 210 11.83 -8.59 13.69
C ALA A 210 11.75 -9.95 14.37
N LYS A 211 11.41 -10.00 15.66
CA LYS A 211 11.24 -11.25 16.40
C LYS A 211 10.14 -12.13 15.78
N ASN A 212 9.01 -11.53 15.42
CA ASN A 212 7.87 -12.26 14.86
C ASN A 212 8.19 -12.79 13.46
N LEU A 213 8.83 -12.00 12.59
CA LEU A 213 9.28 -12.45 11.27
C LEU A 213 10.36 -13.53 11.34
N GLN A 214 11.32 -13.43 12.27
CA GLN A 214 12.31 -14.49 12.48
C GLN A 214 11.67 -15.80 12.94
N SER A 215 10.65 -15.70 13.81
CA SER A 215 9.88 -16.87 14.24
C SER A 215 9.09 -17.46 13.08
N ALA A 216 8.49 -16.63 12.24
CA ALA A 216 7.77 -17.06 11.04
C ALA A 216 8.69 -17.75 10.03
N ALA A 217 9.87 -17.19 9.77
CA ALA A 217 10.87 -17.76 8.88
C ALA A 217 11.45 -19.09 9.39
N THR A 218 11.60 -19.25 10.71
CA THR A 218 12.05 -20.52 11.32
C THR A 218 11.02 -21.65 11.19
N ALA A 219 9.75 -21.30 10.98
CA ALA A 219 8.64 -22.24 10.85
C ALA A 219 8.30 -22.62 9.40
N LEU A 220 9.05 -22.10 8.41
CA LEU A 220 8.98 -22.51 6.99
C LEU A 220 9.53 -23.93 6.78
#